data_AF-A0A7X5D3F7-F1
#
_entry.id   AF-A0A7X5D3F7-F1
#
_cell.length_a   1.000
_cell.length_b   1.000
_cell.length_c   1.000
_cell.angle_alpha   90.00
_cell.angle_beta   90.00
_cell.angle_gamma   90.00
#
_symmetry.space_group_name_H-M   'P 1'
#
loop_
_entity.id
_entity.type
_entity.pdbx_description
1 polymer ?
#
loop_
_entity_poly.entity_id
_entity_poly.type
_entity_poly.pdbx_seq_one_letter_code
_entity_poly.pdbx_strand_id
1 'polypeptide(L)'
;MVLNDRGTMRLNVRSNTIMTIQMVNGFPVYAVTRKEVEYRPSFFQQQAEKWVEGSKKEKLSEGELEKLKKKYRSADMSRNDSIALLGELVEAGVISRGRACAIYLGLIPIDESRINPAKPEGILTKCGDASGGRRNALGNLGGMGTMLAVGGLDSYKNLYEYSKAATDVDVGKSGHFQDYRRFLDILEQLKA
;
A
#
# COMPACT_ATOMS: atom_id res chain seq x y z
N MET A 1 22.70 4.34 -31.44
CA MET A 1 22.36 3.28 -30.46
C MET A 1 23.63 2.50 -30.22
N VAL A 2 24.14 2.42 -28.99
CA VAL A 2 25.45 1.81 -28.70
C VAL A 2 25.26 0.79 -27.57
N LEU A 3 25.57 -0.47 -27.84
CA LEU A 3 25.70 -1.52 -26.84
C LEU A 3 27.07 -1.40 -26.17
N ASN A 4 27.13 -1.57 -24.86
CA ASN A 4 28.39 -1.81 -24.16
C ASN A 4 28.52 -3.30 -23.78
N ASP A 5 29.74 -3.70 -23.45
CA ASP A 5 30.15 -5.09 -23.21
C ASP A 5 29.48 -5.75 -21.98
N ARG A 6 28.58 -5.04 -21.29
CA ARG A 6 27.83 -5.54 -20.13
C ARG A 6 26.33 -5.74 -20.41
N GLY A 7 25.91 -5.68 -21.67
CA GLY A 7 24.51 -5.88 -22.06
C GLY A 7 23.57 -4.75 -21.65
N THR A 8 24.10 -3.55 -21.34
CA THR A 8 23.27 -2.36 -21.07
C THR A 8 23.18 -1.47 -22.31
N MET A 9 21.95 -1.20 -22.77
CA MET A 9 21.69 -0.22 -23.83
C MET A 9 21.45 1.17 -23.24
N ARG A 10 22.15 2.19 -23.75
CA ARG A 10 21.94 3.60 -23.38
C ARG A 10 21.25 4.35 -24.52
N LEU A 11 20.12 4.97 -24.21
CA LEU A 11 19.35 5.80 -25.13
C LEU A 11 19.53 7.27 -24.71
N ASN A 12 20.14 8.07 -25.57
CA ASN A 12 20.43 9.48 -25.29
C ASN A 12 19.27 10.32 -25.84
N VAL A 13 18.27 10.62 -24.99
CA VAL A 13 17.17 11.55 -25.32
C VAL A 13 17.59 12.93 -24.81
N ARG A 14 17.12 14.02 -25.44
CA ARG A 14 17.61 15.43 -25.31
C ARG A 14 17.43 16.11 -23.93
N SER A 15 17.46 15.35 -22.84
CA SER A 15 17.58 15.83 -21.46
C SER A 15 18.48 14.81 -20.75
N ASN A 16 19.39 15.25 -19.88
CA ASN A 16 20.46 14.44 -19.24
C ASN A 16 19.99 13.27 -18.34
N THR A 17 18.89 12.60 -18.66
CA THR A 17 18.38 11.41 -17.99
C THR A 17 18.85 10.18 -18.75
N ILE A 18 19.92 9.55 -18.26
CA ILE A 18 20.32 8.22 -18.69
C ILE A 18 19.23 7.26 -18.20
N MET A 19 18.52 6.59 -19.10
CA MET A 19 17.53 5.57 -18.74
C MET A 19 18.16 4.17 -18.79
N THR A 20 18.07 3.42 -17.69
CA THR A 20 18.58 2.05 -17.59
C THR A 20 17.45 1.06 -17.92
N ILE A 21 17.65 0.30 -19.00
CA ILE A 21 16.79 -0.85 -19.34
C ILE A 21 17.34 -2.06 -18.59
N GLN A 22 16.49 -2.75 -17.82
CA GLN A 22 16.83 -3.99 -17.13
C GLN A 22 15.98 -5.14 -17.66
N MET A 23 16.53 -6.35 -17.70
CA MET A 23 15.78 -7.55 -18.05
C MET A 23 15.16 -8.14 -16.78
N VAL A 24 13.83 -8.22 -16.72
CA VAL A 24 13.09 -8.89 -15.64
C VAL A 24 12.27 -10.01 -16.27
N ASN A 25 12.53 -11.26 -15.86
CA ASN A 25 11.86 -12.46 -16.41
C ASN A 25 11.89 -12.55 -17.95
N GLY A 26 12.99 -12.12 -18.58
CA GLY A 26 13.12 -12.14 -20.04
C GLY A 26 12.45 -10.97 -20.78
N PHE A 27 11.79 -10.06 -20.06
CA PHE A 27 11.20 -8.85 -20.62
C PHE A 27 12.08 -7.63 -20.35
N PRO A 28 12.32 -6.76 -21.36
CA PRO A 28 12.98 -5.48 -21.13
C PRO A 28 12.03 -4.55 -20.38
N VAL A 29 12.37 -4.24 -19.14
CA VAL A 29 11.64 -3.31 -18.29
C VAL A 29 12.44 -2.02 -18.18
N TYR A 30 11.75 -0.91 -18.47
CA TYR A 30 12.25 0.43 -18.18
C TYR A 30 11.99 0.73 -16.71
N ALA A 31 13.03 0.67 -15.88
CA ALA A 31 12.95 1.02 -14.48
C ALA A 31 13.65 2.36 -14.28
N VAL A 32 12.85 3.41 -14.05
CA VAL A 32 13.39 4.72 -13.65
C VAL A 32 13.89 4.59 -12.20
N THR A 33 15.19 4.79 -11.99
CA THR A 33 15.81 4.66 -10.68
C THR A 33 16.09 6.03 -10.04
N ARG A 34 16.28 6.04 -8.71
CA ARG A 34 16.70 7.26 -7.96
C ARG A 34 18.02 7.88 -8.47
N LYS A 35 18.79 7.16 -9.30
CA LYS A 35 20.03 7.65 -9.93
C LYS A 35 19.78 8.51 -11.16
N GLU A 36 18.57 8.46 -11.72
CA GLU A 36 18.26 9.00 -13.04
C GLU A 36 17.29 10.20 -12.96
N VAL A 37 16.51 10.28 -11.89
CA VAL A 37 15.56 11.36 -11.64
C VAL A 37 15.65 11.83 -10.19
N GLU A 38 15.34 13.11 -9.97
CA GLU A 38 15.24 13.67 -8.62
C GLU A 38 14.16 12.90 -7.83
N TYR A 39 14.59 12.26 -6.75
CA TYR A 39 13.72 11.47 -5.91
C TYR A 39 13.27 12.27 -4.69
N ARG A 40 11.97 12.59 -4.64
CA ARG A 40 11.32 13.22 -3.48
C ARG A 40 10.30 12.26 -2.87
N PRO A 41 10.66 11.46 -1.85
CA PRO A 41 9.74 10.51 -1.23
C PRO A 41 8.55 11.22 -0.60
N SER A 42 7.36 10.61 -0.67
CA SER A 42 6.19 11.10 0.05
C SER A 42 6.43 11.06 1.58
N PHE A 43 5.70 11.87 2.34
CA PHE A 43 5.79 11.85 3.81
C PHE A 43 5.62 10.43 4.37
N PHE A 44 4.64 9.68 3.87
CA PHE A 44 4.44 8.28 4.25
C PHE A 44 5.68 7.43 3.98
N GLN A 45 6.25 7.50 2.78
CA GLN A 45 7.44 6.73 2.42
C GLN A 45 8.62 7.05 3.35
N GLN A 46 8.80 8.32 3.71
CA GLN A 46 9.84 8.75 4.65
C GLN A 46 9.64 8.18 6.06
N GLN A 47 8.40 8.00 6.52
CA GLN A 47 8.11 7.38 7.81
C GLN A 47 8.26 5.86 7.75
N ALA A 48 7.69 5.22 6.71
CA ALA A 48 7.74 3.77 6.53
C ALA A 48 9.16 3.21 6.36
N GLU A 49 10.09 4.01 5.84
CA GLU A 49 11.52 3.66 5.78
C GLU A 49 12.21 3.65 7.15
N LYS A 50 11.63 4.31 8.16
CA LYS A 50 12.17 4.37 9.54
C LYS A 50 11.62 3.29 10.46
N TRP A 51 10.50 2.67 10.12
CA TRP A 51 9.89 1.62 10.93
C TRP A 51 10.82 0.42 11.04
N VAL A 52 11.13 0.03 12.27
CA VAL A 52 11.90 -1.19 12.57
C VAL A 52 10.93 -2.24 13.05
N GLU A 53 10.92 -3.43 12.42
CA GLU A 53 10.00 -4.49 12.83
C GLU A 53 10.37 -5.04 14.21
N GLY A 54 9.41 -4.98 15.13
CA GLY A 54 9.51 -5.63 16.43
C GLY A 54 9.34 -7.14 16.34
N SER A 55 9.50 -7.83 17.47
CA SER A 55 9.44 -9.30 17.55
C SER A 55 8.11 -9.85 18.08
N LYS A 56 7.20 -9.00 18.56
CA LYS A 56 5.95 -9.43 19.22
C LYS A 56 4.91 -9.87 18.19
N LYS A 57 4.83 -11.17 17.91
CA LYS A 57 3.84 -11.73 16.95
C LYS A 57 2.40 -11.81 17.49
N GLU A 58 2.15 -11.28 18.68
CA GLU A 58 0.90 -11.44 19.44
C GLU A 58 0.12 -10.12 19.58
N LYS A 59 -0.93 -10.12 20.42
CA LYS A 59 -1.76 -8.95 20.71
C LYS A 59 -0.99 -7.92 21.57
N LEU A 60 -1.44 -6.67 21.51
CA LEU A 60 -1.03 -5.64 22.47
C LEU A 60 -1.48 -6.02 23.88
N SER A 61 -0.65 -5.69 24.87
CA SER A 61 -1.03 -5.75 26.28
C SER A 61 -2.01 -4.63 26.61
N GLU A 62 -2.77 -4.78 27.69
CA GLU A 62 -3.73 -3.76 28.16
C GLU A 62 -3.04 -2.40 28.37
N GLY A 63 -1.84 -2.39 28.96
CA GLY A 63 -1.08 -1.16 29.18
C GLY A 63 -0.60 -0.48 27.89
N GLU A 64 -0.29 -1.23 26.82
CA GLU A 64 0.02 -0.65 25.51
C GLU A 64 -1.25 -0.11 24.84
N LEU A 65 -2.35 -0.86 24.93
CA LEU A 65 -3.63 -0.45 24.36
C LEU A 65 -4.15 0.85 25.00
N GLU A 66 -4.07 0.97 26.33
CA GLU A 66 -4.45 2.19 27.05
C GLU A 66 -3.57 3.40 26.72
N LYS A 67 -2.28 3.19 26.43
CA LYS A 67 -1.41 4.25 25.93
C LYS A 67 -1.84 4.70 24.53
N LEU A 68 -2.13 3.76 23.64
CA LEU A 68 -2.58 4.06 22.29
C LEU A 68 -3.94 4.76 22.27
N LYS A 69 -4.90 4.37 23.12
CA LYS A 69 -6.21 5.03 23.26
C LYS A 69 -6.08 6.51 23.62
N LYS A 70 -5.17 6.83 24.54
CA LYS A 70 -4.90 8.22 24.95
C LYS A 70 -4.27 9.04 23.82
N LYS A 71 -3.54 8.39 22.92
CA LYS A 71 -2.77 9.04 21.85
C LYS A 71 -3.56 9.16 20.54
N TYR A 72 -4.40 8.17 20.24
CA TYR A 72 -5.06 8.03 18.95
C TYR A 72 -6.57 7.90 19.11
N ARG A 73 -7.30 8.81 18.47
CA ARG A 73 -8.76 8.72 18.36
C ARG A 73 -9.12 7.91 17.11
N SER A 74 -9.18 6.59 17.24
CA SER A 74 -9.33 5.69 16.08
C SER A 74 -10.58 5.92 15.23
N ALA A 75 -11.63 6.55 15.78
CA ALA A 75 -12.84 6.90 15.04
C ALA A 75 -12.62 7.95 13.95
N ASP A 76 -11.67 8.87 14.16
CA ASP A 76 -11.42 10.02 13.28
C ASP A 76 -9.95 10.41 13.40
N MET A 77 -9.09 9.67 12.69
CA MET A 77 -7.65 9.86 12.72
C MET A 77 -7.20 10.72 11.55
N SER A 78 -6.27 11.64 11.81
CA SER A 78 -5.58 12.30 10.70
C SER A 78 -4.74 11.29 9.90
N ARG A 79 -4.33 11.70 8.70
CA ARG A 79 -3.38 10.94 7.89
C ARG A 79 -2.08 10.65 8.66
N ASN A 80 -1.58 11.64 9.40
CA ASN A 80 -0.35 11.50 10.17
C ASN A 80 -0.52 10.55 11.35
N ASP A 81 -1.66 10.60 12.04
CA ASP A 81 -1.98 9.69 13.13
C ASP A 81 -2.08 8.25 12.65
N SER A 82 -2.70 8.04 11.49
CA SER A 82 -2.77 6.72 10.85
C SER A 82 -1.38 6.15 10.54
N ILE A 83 -0.49 6.98 9.98
CA ILE A 83 0.91 6.58 9.70
C ILE A 83 1.64 6.26 11.02
N ALA A 84 1.50 7.12 12.03
CA ALA A 84 2.18 6.95 13.30
C ALA A 84 1.71 5.69 14.04
N LEU A 85 0.39 5.44 14.10
CA LEU A 85 -0.18 4.24 14.70
C LEU A 85 0.33 2.97 14.00
N LEU A 86 0.33 2.94 12.67
CA LEU A 86 0.87 1.81 11.91
C LEU A 86 2.36 1.58 12.23
N GLY A 87 3.14 2.66 12.35
CA GLY A 87 4.53 2.59 12.80
C GLY A 87 4.68 1.95 14.17
N GLU A 88 3.89 2.36 15.16
CA GLU A 88 3.92 1.77 16.51
C GLU A 88 3.52 0.29 16.51
N LEU A 89 2.54 -0.10 15.69
CA LEU A 89 2.15 -1.51 15.55
C LEU A 89 3.25 -2.35 14.89
N VAL A 90 4.00 -1.76 13.94
CA VAL A 90 5.18 -2.39 13.32
C VAL A 90 6.32 -2.53 14.30
N GLU A 91 6.62 -1.48 15.06
CA GLU A 91 7.68 -1.46 16.08
C GLU A 91 7.38 -2.38 17.26
N ALA A 92 6.10 -2.56 17.60
CA ALA A 92 5.69 -3.59 18.52
C ALA A 92 5.91 -4.99 17.92
N GLY A 93 5.76 -5.17 16.60
CA GLY A 93 5.83 -6.45 15.89
C GLY A 93 4.46 -7.09 15.64
N VAL A 94 3.38 -6.40 16.01
CA VAL A 94 1.99 -6.87 15.90
C VAL A 94 1.57 -7.06 14.43
N ILE A 95 2.15 -6.24 13.55
CA ILE A 95 1.99 -6.28 12.11
C ILE A 95 3.34 -6.08 11.43
N SER A 96 3.59 -6.73 10.29
CA SER A 96 4.84 -6.49 9.54
C SER A 96 4.80 -5.13 8.83
N ARG A 97 5.98 -4.57 8.55
CA ARG A 97 6.15 -3.32 7.80
C ARG A 97 5.51 -3.43 6.42
N GLY A 98 5.74 -4.55 5.72
CA GLY A 98 5.15 -4.80 4.41
C GLY A 98 3.62 -4.79 4.45
N ARG A 99 3.03 -5.37 5.49
CA ARG A 99 1.58 -5.39 5.65
C ARG A 99 1.01 -4.03 6.03
N ALA A 100 1.63 -3.32 6.97
CA ALA A 100 1.23 -1.97 7.34
C ALA A 100 1.24 -1.04 6.12
N CYS A 101 2.27 -1.14 5.27
CA CYS A 101 2.32 -0.41 4.01
C CYS A 101 1.20 -0.81 3.05
N ALA A 102 0.93 -2.11 2.90
CA ALA A 102 -0.15 -2.59 2.04
C ALA A 102 -1.52 -2.06 2.48
N ILE A 103 -1.81 -2.08 3.78
CA ILE A 103 -3.06 -1.55 4.34
C ILE A 103 -3.17 -0.05 4.10
N TYR A 104 -2.12 0.71 4.44
CA TYR A 104 -2.14 2.17 4.30
C TYR A 104 -2.31 2.62 2.84
N LEU A 105 -1.67 1.92 1.90
CA LEU A 105 -1.75 2.22 0.47
C LEU A 105 -3.01 1.64 -0.18
N GLY A 106 -3.81 0.85 0.54
CA GLY A 106 -4.98 0.16 0.01
C GLY A 106 -4.65 -0.85 -1.08
N LEU A 107 -3.53 -1.57 -0.94
CA LEU A 107 -3.14 -2.62 -1.85
C LEU A 107 -4.04 -3.85 -1.66
N ILE A 108 -4.63 -4.31 -2.75
CA ILE A 108 -5.50 -5.49 -2.77
C ILE A 108 -4.66 -6.66 -3.27
N PRO A 109 -4.53 -7.75 -2.49
CA PRO A 109 -3.78 -8.92 -2.95
C PRO A 109 -4.48 -9.56 -4.16
N ILE A 110 -3.67 -10.12 -5.06
CA ILE A 110 -4.15 -10.87 -6.22
C ILE A 110 -3.49 -12.26 -6.22
N ASP A 111 -4.18 -13.26 -6.77
CA ASP A 111 -3.64 -14.61 -6.92
C ASP A 111 -2.69 -14.65 -8.12
N GLU A 112 -1.40 -14.45 -7.87
CA GLU A 112 -0.37 -14.45 -8.90
C GLU A 112 -0.28 -15.75 -9.70
N SER A 113 -0.76 -16.88 -9.14
CA SER A 113 -0.79 -18.16 -9.85
C SER A 113 -1.79 -18.19 -11.01
N ARG A 114 -2.76 -17.26 -10.99
CA ARG A 114 -3.74 -17.05 -12.06
C ARG A 114 -3.27 -16.05 -13.09
N ILE A 115 -2.16 -15.35 -12.80
CA ILE A 115 -1.59 -14.38 -13.74
C ILE A 115 -0.90 -15.12 -14.86
N ASN A 116 -1.41 -14.93 -16.07
CA ASN A 116 -0.73 -15.33 -17.29
C ASN A 116 0.19 -14.20 -17.76
N PRO A 117 1.52 -14.30 -17.57
CA PRO A 117 2.46 -13.24 -17.97
C PRO A 117 2.57 -13.05 -19.49
N ALA A 118 2.02 -13.97 -20.30
CA ALA A 118 1.96 -13.87 -21.75
C ALA A 118 0.70 -13.14 -22.25
N LYS A 119 -0.22 -12.76 -21.35
CA LYS A 119 -1.38 -11.93 -21.65
C LYS A 119 -1.24 -10.60 -20.89
N PRO A 120 -1.68 -9.47 -21.46
CA PRO A 120 -1.76 -8.23 -20.72
C PRO A 120 -2.83 -8.38 -19.63
N GLU A 121 -2.40 -8.79 -18.45
CA GLU A 121 -3.24 -8.77 -17.26
C GLU A 121 -3.07 -7.43 -16.58
N GLY A 122 -4.12 -6.61 -16.67
CA GLY A 122 -4.12 -5.29 -16.09
C GLY A 122 -4.05 -5.39 -14.57
N ILE A 123 -2.92 -5.00 -13.99
CA ILE A 123 -2.88 -4.66 -12.56
C ILE A 123 -3.77 -3.42 -12.40
N LEU A 124 -4.84 -3.55 -11.61
CA LEU A 124 -5.67 -2.42 -11.22
C LEU A 124 -4.92 -1.58 -10.18
N THR A 125 -3.95 -0.78 -10.63
CA THR A 125 -3.43 0.34 -9.86
C THR A 125 -4.36 1.53 -10.06
N LYS A 126 -4.98 2.03 -8.98
CA LYS A 126 -5.83 3.23 -9.02
C LYS A 126 -5.01 4.43 -9.51
N CYS A 127 -5.25 4.89 -10.74
CA CYS A 127 -4.95 6.26 -11.13
C CYS A 127 -6.04 7.17 -10.55
N GLY A 128 -5.64 8.26 -9.88
CA GLY A 128 -6.56 9.29 -9.43
C GLY A 128 -7.41 9.82 -10.58
N ASP A 129 -8.65 10.21 -10.27
CA ASP A 129 -9.72 10.58 -11.20
C ASP A 129 -9.21 11.29 -12.47
N ALA A 130 -9.23 10.58 -13.61
CA ALA A 130 -9.30 11.22 -14.91
C ALA A 130 -10.71 11.80 -15.02
N SER A 131 -10.84 13.08 -14.70
CA SER A 131 -12.06 13.86 -14.87
C SER A 131 -12.50 13.84 -16.34
N GLY A 132 -13.49 12.99 -16.66
CA GLY A 132 -14.21 13.07 -17.93
C GLY A 132 -14.57 11.72 -18.53
N GLY A 133 -15.63 11.08 -18.04
CA GLY A 133 -16.18 9.89 -18.69
C GLY A 133 -17.43 9.38 -17.99
N ARG A 134 -18.61 9.70 -18.55
CA ARG A 134 -19.93 9.31 -18.04
C ARG A 134 -20.24 7.82 -18.31
N ARG A 135 -20.84 7.15 -17.30
CA ARG A 135 -21.76 5.97 -17.33
C ARG A 135 -21.11 4.60 -17.60
N ASN A 136 -21.42 3.46 -16.96
CA ASN A 136 -22.33 2.94 -15.92
C ASN A 136 -21.71 1.60 -15.44
N ALA A 137 -21.65 1.19 -14.16
CA ALA A 137 -22.65 0.31 -13.53
C ALA A 137 -22.52 0.23 -11.97
N LEU A 138 -21.81 1.17 -11.34
CA LEU A 138 -21.77 1.37 -9.88
C LEU A 138 -22.02 2.85 -9.56
N GLY A 139 -23.11 3.38 -10.12
CA GLY A 139 -23.49 4.78 -9.99
C GLY A 139 -23.91 5.13 -8.57
N ASN A 140 -22.93 5.49 -7.71
CA ASN A 140 -23.05 6.47 -6.61
C ASN A 140 -21.81 6.55 -5.69
N LEU A 141 -20.58 6.32 -6.19
CA LEU A 141 -19.37 6.40 -5.35
C LEU A 141 -18.40 7.50 -5.81
N GLY A 142 -18.91 8.70 -6.03
CA GLY A 142 -18.11 9.93 -6.17
C GLY A 142 -17.38 10.36 -4.89
N GLY A 143 -16.92 9.40 -4.07
CA GLY A 143 -16.41 9.63 -2.70
C GLY A 143 -15.19 8.80 -2.31
N MET A 144 -14.49 8.15 -3.24
CA MET A 144 -13.28 7.37 -2.93
C MET A 144 -12.01 8.22 -2.74
N GLY A 145 -12.04 9.50 -3.15
CA GLY A 145 -11.01 10.49 -2.79
C GLY A 145 -11.18 10.99 -1.35
N THR A 146 -12.42 11.11 -0.88
CA THR A 146 -12.77 11.47 0.50
C THR A 146 -12.59 10.32 1.48
N MET A 147 -12.80 9.06 1.07
CA MET A 147 -12.64 7.90 1.96
C MET A 147 -11.18 7.65 2.40
N LEU A 148 -10.18 8.01 1.58
CA LEU A 148 -8.75 7.97 1.93
C LEU A 148 -8.24 9.29 2.55
N ALA A 149 -9.06 10.35 2.54
CA ALA A 149 -8.69 11.65 3.09
C ALA A 149 -8.87 11.71 4.61
N VAL A 150 -9.76 10.88 5.16
CA VAL A 150 -10.00 10.73 6.60
C VAL A 150 -9.53 9.34 7.02
N GLY A 151 -8.47 9.28 7.83
CA GLY A 151 -8.06 8.04 8.48
C GLY A 151 -9.05 7.67 9.58
N GLY A 152 -9.13 6.39 9.92
CA GLY A 152 -10.00 5.95 11.01
C GLY A 152 -10.68 4.62 10.73
N LEU A 153 -11.29 4.06 11.77
CA LEU A 153 -11.89 2.73 11.79
C LEU A 153 -12.86 2.51 10.63
N ASP A 154 -13.79 3.44 10.39
CA ASP A 154 -14.83 3.27 9.37
C ASP A 154 -14.24 3.32 7.95
N SER A 155 -13.23 4.18 7.72
CA SER A 155 -12.49 4.21 6.46
C SER A 155 -11.80 2.87 6.19
N TYR A 156 -11.06 2.35 7.18
CA TYR A 156 -10.37 1.07 7.03
C TYR A 156 -11.32 -0.12 6.91
N LYS A 157 -12.49 -0.10 7.57
CA LYS A 157 -13.54 -1.12 7.40
C LYS A 157 -14.10 -1.13 5.99
N ASN A 158 -14.43 0.05 5.46
CA ASN A 158 -14.94 0.16 4.09
C ASN A 158 -13.90 -0.31 3.06
N LEU A 159 -12.62 0.01 3.28
CA LEU A 159 -11.54 -0.46 2.42
C LEU A 159 -11.33 -1.98 2.52
N TYR A 160 -11.48 -2.56 3.71
CA TYR A 160 -11.42 -4.02 3.91
C TYR A 160 -12.53 -4.74 3.14
N GLU A 161 -13.77 -4.26 3.25
CA GLU A 161 -14.92 -4.85 2.54
C GLU A 161 -14.81 -4.67 1.02
N TYR A 162 -14.34 -3.51 0.56
CA TYR A 162 -14.02 -3.31 -0.86
C TYR A 162 -12.95 -4.30 -1.34
N SER A 163 -11.87 -4.45 -0.58
CA SER A 163 -10.77 -5.35 -0.92
C SER A 163 -11.22 -6.80 -1.00
N LYS A 164 -12.11 -7.24 -0.10
CA LYS A 164 -12.71 -8.58 -0.14
C LYS A 164 -13.54 -8.83 -1.40
N ALA A 165 -14.27 -7.82 -1.86
CA ALA A 165 -15.10 -7.92 -3.06
C ALA A 165 -14.29 -7.87 -4.37
N ALA A 166 -13.12 -7.23 -4.34
CA ALA A 166 -12.30 -6.98 -5.52
C ALA A 166 -11.11 -7.96 -5.69
N THR A 167 -10.82 -8.79 -4.70
CA THR A 167 -9.74 -9.78 -4.76
C THR A 167 -10.20 -11.12 -5.33
N ASP A 168 -9.28 -11.87 -5.91
CA ASP A 168 -9.46 -13.25 -6.37
C ASP A 168 -8.80 -14.28 -5.44
N VAL A 169 -8.13 -13.83 -4.36
CA VAL A 169 -7.54 -14.71 -3.35
C VAL A 169 -8.59 -15.21 -2.37
N ASP A 170 -8.36 -16.38 -1.76
CA ASP A 170 -9.19 -16.88 -0.66
C ASP A 170 -9.02 -15.97 0.58
N VAL A 171 -10.04 -15.15 0.85
CA VAL A 171 -10.09 -14.22 1.99
C VAL A 171 -9.89 -14.93 3.34
N GLY A 172 -10.38 -16.17 3.50
CA GLY A 172 -10.29 -16.91 4.76
C GLY A 172 -8.87 -17.42 5.04
N LYS A 173 -8.12 -17.75 3.98
CA LYS A 173 -6.76 -18.28 4.08
C LYS A 173 -5.67 -17.24 3.89
N SER A 174 -6.00 -16.09 3.30
CA SER A 174 -5.03 -15.04 3.01
C SER A 174 -4.53 -14.37 4.28
N GLY A 175 -3.21 -14.44 4.50
CA GLY A 175 -2.54 -13.70 5.58
C GLY A 175 -2.79 -12.19 5.50
N HIS A 176 -3.06 -11.63 4.30
CA HIS A 176 -3.46 -10.23 4.15
C HIS A 176 -4.73 -9.91 4.91
N PHE A 177 -5.80 -10.66 4.67
CA PHE A 177 -7.09 -10.38 5.27
C PHE A 177 -7.14 -10.75 6.75
N GLN A 178 -6.30 -11.69 7.20
CA GLN A 178 -6.13 -11.99 8.61
C GLN A 178 -5.44 -10.85 9.37
N ASP A 179 -4.32 -10.34 8.84
CA ASP A 179 -3.61 -9.20 9.45
C ASP A 179 -4.44 -7.92 9.41
N TYR A 180 -5.15 -7.67 8.29
CA TYR A 180 -6.05 -6.53 8.17
C TYR A 180 -7.17 -6.61 9.21
N ARG A 181 -7.80 -7.78 9.39
CA ARG A 181 -8.83 -7.96 10.43
C ARG A 181 -8.27 -7.69 11.83
N ARG A 182 -7.08 -8.20 12.14
CA ARG A 182 -6.41 -7.90 13.42
C ARG A 182 -6.18 -6.40 13.61
N PHE A 183 -5.80 -5.68 12.55
CA PHE A 183 -5.68 -4.23 12.60
C PHE A 183 -7.02 -3.54 12.88
N LEU A 184 -8.11 -3.97 12.24
CA LEU A 184 -9.45 -3.45 12.51
C LEU A 184 -9.89 -3.73 13.95
N ASP A 185 -9.60 -4.92 14.49
CA ASP A 185 -9.91 -5.26 15.88
C ASP A 185 -9.16 -4.36 16.87
N ILE A 186 -7.93 -3.97 16.55
CA ILE A 186 -7.17 -2.99 17.33
C ILE A 186 -7.83 -1.62 17.23
N LEU A 187 -8.15 -1.14 16.03
CA LEU A 187 -8.82 0.15 15.86
C LEU A 187 -10.16 0.22 16.61
N GLU A 188 -10.92 -0.87 16.64
CA GLU A 188 -12.16 -0.97 17.41
C GLU A 188 -11.88 -0.86 18.91
N GLN A 189 -10.87 -1.57 19.41
CA GLN A 189 -10.45 -1.48 20.81
C GLN A 189 -9.96 -0.08 21.18
N LEU A 190 -9.33 0.64 20.24
CA LEU A 190 -8.89 2.02 20.44
C LEU A 190 -10.03 3.05 20.40
N LYS A 191 -11.22 2.66 19.93
CA LYS A 191 -12.39 3.55 19.85
C LYS A 191 -13.06 3.73 21.21
N ALA A 192 -12.93 2.74 22.09
CA ALA A 192 -13.54 2.66 23.41
C ALA A 192 -12.69 3.34 24.49
#